data_AF-A0A7X7SIQ1-F1
#
_entry.id   AF-A0A7X7SIQ1-F1
#
_cell.length_a   1.000
_cell.length_b   1.000
_cell.length_c   1.000
_cell.angle_alpha   90.00
_cell.angle_beta   90.00
_cell.angle_gamma   90.00
#
_symmetry.space_group_name_H-M   'P 1'
#
loop_
_entity.id
_entity.type
_entity.pdbx_description
1 polymer ?
#
loop_
_entity_poly.entity_id
_entity_poly.type
_entity_poly.pdbx_seq_one_letter_code
_entity_poly.pdbx_strand_id
1 'polypeptide(L)'
;MTQGKGRAATAVDAFRPAVWLPGPHAQTIAGRLLRRPTPPPFLRERLDTPDGDFLDIDFPPEPPGTSDDSPLVLLLHGLEGSARRGYAINVYRALAAHGIRAAGLNFRSCSGEPNRTPRFYHSGDTEDIRFVLDFLRDRFPRAPLGTIGFSLGGNALLKFLGEEGEAAQPKVACAVAVSVPYDLRAGADQLDATRMGRFYTGVFLKSLLQKADAKAALLVDRCDVERLRAARSFRDFDDAVTAPLHGFDGAEDYYRRSSSHQFLPAIRVPTLLLHAADDPFLPGRHFPRQHVASNPYLTALVTARGGHVGFIGGTPWRPRFWAEETAAAWLAEQLSRDSDR
;
A
#
# COMPACT_ATOMS: atom_id res chain seq x y z
N MET A 1 27.48 23.39 18.15
CA MET A 1 27.19 23.55 16.70
C MET A 1 27.61 22.26 16.01
N THR A 2 26.65 21.37 15.77
CA THR A 2 26.84 20.15 14.98
C THR A 2 25.49 19.89 14.33
N GLN A 3 25.25 20.57 13.20
CA GLN A 3 24.12 20.28 12.34
C GLN A 3 24.30 18.85 11.82
N GLY A 4 23.38 17.97 12.20
CA GLY A 4 23.26 16.66 11.57
C GLY A 4 23.04 16.87 10.08
N LYS A 5 23.92 16.30 9.26
CA LYS A 5 23.77 16.24 7.81
C LYS A 5 22.50 15.45 7.49
N GLY A 6 21.38 16.15 7.34
CA GLY A 6 20.16 15.59 6.77
C GLY A 6 20.49 15.03 5.39
N ARG A 7 20.10 13.78 5.15
CA ARG A 7 20.18 13.14 3.83
C ARG A 7 19.56 14.10 2.80
N ALA A 8 20.35 14.53 1.82
CA ALA A 8 19.86 15.38 0.73
C ALA A 8 18.74 14.61 0.02
N ALA A 9 17.51 15.11 0.13
CA ALA A 9 16.40 14.63 -0.65
C ALA A 9 16.68 14.97 -2.12
N THR A 10 16.42 14.03 -3.02
CA THR A 10 16.35 14.28 -4.46
C THR A 10 15.57 15.56 -4.70
N ALA A 11 15.98 16.36 -5.69
CA ALA A 11 15.19 17.50 -6.16
C ALA A 11 13.92 16.98 -6.85
N VAL A 12 12.96 16.51 -6.06
CA VAL A 12 11.63 16.16 -6.51
C VAL A 12 10.89 17.47 -6.75
N ASP A 13 10.38 17.68 -7.96
CA ASP A 13 9.50 18.81 -8.26
C ASP A 13 8.41 18.92 -7.21
N ALA A 14 8.22 20.10 -6.63
CA ALA A 14 7.14 20.32 -5.67
C ALA A 14 5.78 20.00 -6.32
N PHE A 15 4.93 19.24 -5.61
CA PHE A 15 3.59 18.91 -6.10
C PHE A 15 2.76 20.17 -6.33
N ARG A 16 2.24 20.32 -7.54
CA ARG A 16 1.26 21.35 -7.91
C ARG A 16 -0.08 20.69 -8.23
N PRO A 17 -1.09 20.80 -7.35
CA PRO A 17 -2.38 20.15 -7.57
C PRO A 17 -3.06 20.73 -8.81
N ALA A 18 -3.66 19.85 -9.61
CA ALA A 18 -4.49 20.22 -10.75
C ALA A 18 -5.61 21.18 -10.33
N VAL A 19 -5.61 22.39 -10.87
CA VAL A 19 -6.61 23.44 -10.55
C VAL A 19 -8.04 23.02 -10.95
N TRP A 20 -8.17 22.13 -11.92
CA TRP A 20 -9.43 21.56 -12.41
C TRP A 20 -9.93 20.37 -11.58
N LEU A 21 -9.20 19.97 -10.54
CA LEU A 21 -9.61 18.99 -9.53
C LEU A 21 -9.58 19.64 -8.14
N PRO A 22 -10.50 20.58 -7.84
CA PRO A 22 -10.47 21.30 -6.58
C PRO A 22 -10.86 20.40 -5.41
N GLY A 23 -10.03 20.45 -4.36
CA GLY A 23 -10.30 19.80 -3.09
C GLY A 23 -9.97 18.30 -3.04
N PRO A 24 -10.09 17.69 -1.85
CA PRO A 24 -9.56 16.36 -1.60
C PRO A 24 -10.36 15.25 -2.31
N HIS A 25 -11.68 15.41 -2.40
CA HIS A 25 -12.55 14.42 -3.01
C HIS A 25 -12.40 14.35 -4.53
N ALA A 26 -12.24 15.50 -5.20
CA ALA A 26 -12.03 15.54 -6.65
C ALA A 26 -10.71 14.83 -7.03
N GLN A 27 -9.62 15.13 -6.31
CA GLN A 27 -8.33 14.46 -6.46
C GLN A 27 -8.44 12.94 -6.23
N THR A 28 -9.12 12.52 -5.16
CA THR A 28 -9.31 11.10 -4.81
C THR A 28 -10.11 10.35 -5.87
N ILE A 29 -11.25 10.89 -6.28
CA ILE A 29 -12.16 10.25 -7.25
C ILE A 29 -11.51 10.23 -8.64
N ALA A 30 -10.93 11.35 -9.08
CA ALA A 30 -10.22 11.42 -10.36
C ALA A 30 -9.01 10.49 -10.37
N GLY A 31 -8.32 10.33 -9.24
CA GLY A 31 -7.25 9.36 -9.06
C GLY A 31 -7.66 7.92 -9.40
N ARG A 32 -8.89 7.54 -9.06
CA ARG A 32 -9.45 6.24 -9.44
C ARG A 32 -9.88 6.19 -10.90
N LEU A 33 -10.43 7.27 -11.45
CA LEU A 33 -11.10 7.27 -12.75
C LEU A 33 -10.18 7.55 -13.94
N LEU A 34 -9.21 8.45 -13.79
CA LEU A 34 -8.36 8.95 -14.88
C LEU A 34 -7.12 8.10 -15.12
N ARG A 35 -6.75 7.25 -14.15
CA ARG A 35 -5.71 6.24 -14.33
C ARG A 35 -6.27 5.06 -15.12
N ARG A 36 -6.43 5.25 -16.43
CA ARG A 36 -6.82 4.18 -17.36
C ARG A 36 -5.81 4.00 -18.49
N PRO A 37 -4.55 3.68 -18.16
CA PRO A 37 -3.66 3.18 -19.18
C PRO A 37 -4.08 1.78 -19.64
N THR A 38 -3.87 1.46 -20.91
CA THR A 38 -3.84 0.07 -21.38
C THR A 38 -2.82 -0.69 -20.52
N PRO A 39 -3.22 -1.72 -19.76
CA PRO A 39 -2.29 -2.47 -18.93
C PRO A 39 -1.22 -3.13 -19.82
N PRO A 40 0.05 -3.19 -19.37
CA PRO A 40 1.04 -4.01 -20.06
C PRO A 40 0.65 -5.50 -19.95
N PRO A 41 1.20 -6.39 -20.80
CA PRO A 41 0.99 -7.82 -20.65
C PRO A 41 1.69 -8.29 -19.37
N PHE A 42 0.91 -8.77 -18.40
CA PHE A 42 1.42 -9.30 -17.14
C PHE A 42 1.63 -10.81 -17.24
N LEU A 43 2.77 -11.30 -16.75
CA LEU A 43 2.95 -12.70 -16.41
C LEU A 43 2.45 -12.91 -14.98
N ARG A 44 1.43 -13.74 -14.80
CA ARG A 44 0.95 -14.13 -13.47
C ARG A 44 1.63 -15.41 -13.02
N GLU A 45 2.13 -15.40 -11.80
CA GLU A 45 2.63 -16.58 -11.11
C GLU A 45 1.85 -16.79 -9.82
N ARG A 46 1.41 -18.04 -9.62
CA ARG A 46 0.71 -18.46 -8.41
C ARG A 46 1.68 -19.18 -7.49
N LEU A 47 1.73 -18.74 -6.25
CA LEU A 47 2.50 -19.36 -5.18
C LEU A 47 1.53 -20.06 -4.23
N ASP A 48 1.67 -21.36 -4.03
CA ASP A 48 0.95 -22.05 -2.96
C ASP A 48 1.54 -21.64 -1.61
N THR A 49 0.68 -21.25 -0.67
CA THR A 49 1.10 -20.77 0.66
C THR A 49 1.11 -21.93 1.67
N PRO A 50 1.91 -21.84 2.75
CA PRO A 50 2.03 -22.91 3.74
C PRO A 50 0.71 -23.29 4.44
N ASP A 51 -0.28 -22.41 4.47
CA ASP A 51 -1.62 -22.64 5.01
C ASP A 51 -2.58 -23.34 4.02
N GLY A 52 -2.06 -23.86 2.89
CA GLY A 52 -2.85 -24.58 1.89
C GLY A 52 -3.63 -23.68 0.94
N ASP A 53 -3.30 -22.39 0.91
CA ASP A 53 -3.94 -21.38 0.07
C ASP A 53 -3.03 -20.99 -1.11
N PHE A 54 -3.24 -19.80 -1.69
CA PHE A 54 -2.35 -19.26 -2.71
C PHE A 54 -2.22 -17.73 -2.67
N LEU A 55 -1.13 -17.22 -3.25
CA LEU A 55 -0.95 -15.81 -3.60
C LEU A 55 -0.59 -15.70 -5.07
N ASP A 56 -1.14 -14.69 -5.74
CA ASP A 56 -0.84 -14.42 -7.15
C ASP A 56 0.04 -13.16 -7.26
N ILE A 57 1.21 -13.32 -7.88
CA ILE A 57 2.10 -12.22 -8.23
C ILE A 57 1.95 -11.91 -9.71
N ASP A 58 1.71 -10.65 -10.05
CA ASP A 58 1.73 -10.17 -11.42
C ASP A 58 3.06 -9.46 -11.71
N PHE A 59 3.82 -9.99 -12.67
CA PHE A 59 5.05 -9.39 -13.19
C PHE A 59 4.73 -8.62 -14.49
N PRO A 60 4.86 -7.28 -14.53
CA PRO A 60 4.88 -6.53 -15.78
C PRO A 60 6.12 -6.90 -16.62
N PRO A 61 6.17 -6.54 -17.91
CA PRO A 61 7.34 -6.77 -18.75
C PRO A 61 8.59 -6.15 -18.14
N GLU A 62 9.69 -6.90 -18.17
CA GLU A 62 10.97 -6.38 -17.72
C GLU A 62 11.44 -5.23 -18.62
N PRO A 63 12.04 -4.17 -18.04
CA PRO A 63 12.66 -3.11 -18.83
C PRO A 63 13.79 -3.67 -19.73
N PRO A 64 14.00 -3.11 -20.93
CA PRO A 64 15.12 -3.49 -21.79
C PRO A 64 16.47 -3.28 -21.09
N GLY A 65 17.40 -4.22 -21.27
CA GLY A 65 18.76 -4.12 -20.71
C GLY A 65 18.87 -4.52 -19.25
N THR A 66 17.83 -5.12 -18.66
CA THR A 66 17.91 -5.71 -17.32
C THR A 66 18.80 -6.96 -17.29
N SER A 67 19.53 -7.10 -16.18
CA SER A 67 20.48 -8.16 -15.83
C SER A 67 20.14 -8.75 -14.46
N ASP A 68 20.70 -9.88 -14.06
CA ASP A 68 20.33 -10.55 -12.79
C ASP A 68 20.43 -9.69 -11.52
N ASP A 69 21.30 -8.68 -11.52
CA ASP A 69 21.52 -7.71 -10.44
C ASP A 69 20.66 -6.44 -10.57
N SER A 70 19.89 -6.30 -11.65
CA SER A 70 18.99 -5.15 -11.81
C SER A 70 17.94 -5.12 -10.69
N PRO A 71 17.71 -3.95 -10.08
CA PRO A 71 16.85 -3.82 -8.91
C PRO A 71 15.40 -4.22 -9.21
N LEU A 72 14.71 -4.64 -8.16
CA LEU A 72 13.32 -5.09 -8.18
C LEU A 72 12.50 -4.31 -7.15
N VAL A 73 11.28 -3.92 -7.50
CA VAL A 73 10.33 -3.34 -6.54
C VAL A 73 9.06 -4.17 -6.43
N LEU A 74 8.74 -4.57 -5.21
CA LEU A 74 7.46 -5.19 -4.88
C LEU A 74 6.40 -4.12 -4.57
N LEU A 75 5.27 -4.16 -5.28
CA LEU A 75 4.12 -3.29 -5.07
C LEU A 75 3.01 -3.99 -4.27
N LEU A 76 2.50 -3.29 -3.25
CA LEU A 76 1.40 -3.69 -2.39
C LEU A 76 0.21 -2.74 -2.59
N HIS A 77 -0.91 -3.27 -3.04
CA HIS A 77 -2.09 -2.47 -3.38
C HIS A 77 -2.91 -2.06 -2.14
N GLY A 78 -3.76 -1.05 -2.28
CA GLY A 78 -4.72 -0.66 -1.23
C GLY A 78 -5.94 -1.60 -1.11
N LEU A 79 -6.85 -1.26 -0.20
CA LEU A 79 -8.10 -2.01 0.04
C LEU A 79 -8.91 -2.22 -1.25
N GLU A 80 -9.35 -3.45 -1.46
CA GLU A 80 -10.09 -3.94 -2.64
C GLU A 80 -9.39 -3.56 -3.97
N GLY A 81 -8.06 -3.51 -3.93
CA GLY A 81 -7.17 -3.25 -5.05
C GLY A 81 -6.85 -4.51 -5.86
N SER A 82 -5.79 -4.40 -6.64
CA SER A 82 -5.07 -5.50 -7.30
C SER A 82 -3.74 -4.95 -7.82
N ALA A 83 -2.82 -5.84 -8.19
CA ALA A 83 -1.55 -5.47 -8.83
C ALA A 83 -1.74 -4.75 -10.18
N ARG A 84 -2.95 -4.77 -10.76
CA ARG A 84 -3.29 -4.19 -12.06
C ARG A 84 -4.09 -2.89 -11.96
N ARG A 85 -4.18 -2.27 -10.78
CA ARG A 85 -4.82 -0.96 -10.63
C ARG A 85 -4.03 0.12 -11.38
N GLY A 86 -4.73 1.18 -11.81
CA GLY A 86 -4.13 2.22 -12.64
C GLY A 86 -2.90 2.91 -12.01
N TYR A 87 -2.91 3.14 -10.68
CA TYR A 87 -1.72 3.68 -10.00
C TYR A 87 -0.56 2.68 -9.99
N ALA A 88 -0.83 1.38 -9.87
CA ALA A 88 0.20 0.35 -9.90
C ALA A 88 0.85 0.28 -11.29
N ILE A 89 0.03 0.33 -12.35
CA ILE A 89 0.53 0.40 -13.73
C ILE A 89 1.39 1.65 -13.95
N ASN A 90 0.99 2.80 -13.42
CA ASN A 90 1.79 4.02 -13.50
C ASN A 90 3.13 3.87 -12.78
N VAL A 91 3.14 3.26 -11.58
CA VAL A 91 4.38 2.96 -10.86
C VAL A 91 5.28 2.03 -11.67
N TYR A 92 4.75 0.94 -12.24
CA TYR A 92 5.57 0.02 -13.05
C TYR A 92 6.23 0.71 -14.23
N ARG A 93 5.51 1.63 -14.90
CA ARG A 93 6.08 2.41 -16.00
C ARG A 93 7.15 3.40 -15.53
N ALA A 94 6.90 4.07 -14.41
CA ALA A 94 7.86 4.99 -13.83
C ALA A 94 9.14 4.24 -13.40
N LEU A 95 9.00 3.07 -12.77
CA LEU A 95 10.12 2.19 -12.43
C LEU A 95 10.86 1.68 -13.68
N ALA A 96 10.12 1.27 -14.72
CA ALA A 96 10.72 0.81 -15.97
C ALA A 96 11.53 1.89 -16.69
N ALA A 97 11.10 3.16 -16.60
CA ALA A 97 11.86 4.29 -17.11
C ALA A 97 13.20 4.51 -16.37
N HIS A 98 13.36 3.93 -15.18
CA HIS A 98 14.61 3.88 -14.42
C HIS A 98 15.35 2.54 -14.54
N GLY A 99 14.92 1.62 -15.42
CA GLY A 99 15.54 0.30 -15.58
C GLY A 99 15.25 -0.67 -14.43
N ILE A 100 14.21 -0.41 -13.63
CA ILE A 100 13.89 -1.19 -12.42
C ILE A 100 12.78 -2.19 -12.72
N ARG A 101 12.98 -3.46 -12.34
CA ARG A 101 11.95 -4.49 -12.42
C ARG A 101 10.84 -4.21 -11.41
N ALA A 102 9.64 -4.72 -11.70
CA ALA A 102 8.56 -4.66 -10.74
C ALA A 102 7.88 -6.03 -10.58
N ALA A 103 7.31 -6.24 -9.41
CA ALA A 103 6.40 -7.33 -9.10
C ALA A 103 5.22 -6.75 -8.32
N GLY A 104 4.00 -7.16 -8.63
CA GLY A 104 2.81 -6.73 -7.90
C GLY A 104 2.16 -7.90 -7.19
N LEU A 105 2.10 -7.83 -5.85
CA LEU A 105 1.34 -8.81 -5.08
C LEU A 105 -0.15 -8.51 -5.22
N ASN A 106 -0.94 -9.52 -5.59
CA ASN A 106 -2.37 -9.50 -5.35
C ASN A 106 -2.63 -10.10 -3.97
N PHE A 107 -3.17 -9.30 -3.06
CA PHE A 107 -3.64 -9.82 -1.79
C PHE A 107 -4.73 -10.86 -1.99
N ARG A 108 -4.98 -11.64 -0.94
CA ARG A 108 -5.95 -12.73 -0.98
C ARG A 108 -7.31 -12.27 -1.54
N SER A 109 -7.84 -13.03 -2.49
CA SER A 109 -9.09 -12.81 -3.22
C SER A 109 -9.12 -11.52 -4.04
N CYS A 110 -7.96 -10.97 -4.41
CA CYS A 110 -7.85 -9.74 -5.21
C CYS A 110 -7.29 -9.95 -6.63
N SER A 111 -6.91 -11.18 -6.98
CA SER A 111 -6.36 -11.51 -8.29
C SER A 111 -7.43 -11.80 -9.36
N GLY A 112 -8.70 -11.92 -8.96
CA GLY A 112 -9.83 -12.30 -9.82
C GLY A 112 -10.40 -13.68 -9.49
N GLU A 113 -9.72 -14.44 -8.65
CA GLU A 113 -10.17 -15.72 -8.11
C GLU A 113 -10.20 -15.64 -6.57
N PRO A 114 -11.27 -16.12 -5.90
CA PRO A 114 -11.28 -16.26 -4.45
C PRO A 114 -10.25 -17.28 -3.97
N ASN A 115 -9.63 -16.99 -2.83
CA ASN A 115 -8.74 -17.93 -2.16
C ASN A 115 -9.46 -19.19 -1.65
N ARG A 116 -8.70 -20.27 -1.47
CA ARG A 116 -9.18 -21.61 -1.09
C ARG A 116 -9.63 -21.67 0.37
N THR A 117 -8.94 -20.95 1.25
CA THR A 117 -9.20 -20.99 2.69
C THR A 117 -10.17 -19.88 3.11
N PRO A 118 -10.79 -19.93 4.29
CA PRO A 118 -11.64 -18.85 4.79
C PRO A 118 -10.90 -17.50 4.97
N ARG A 119 -9.58 -17.51 5.14
CA ARG A 119 -8.74 -16.32 5.43
C ARG A 119 -8.91 -15.22 4.36
N PHE A 120 -8.94 -13.96 4.81
CA PHE A 120 -8.84 -12.79 3.94
C PHE A 120 -7.54 -12.04 4.25
N TYR A 121 -7.14 -11.12 3.38
CA TYR A 121 -6.12 -10.15 3.75
C TYR A 121 -6.74 -9.08 4.67
N HIS A 122 -5.91 -8.45 5.50
CA HIS A 122 -6.31 -7.32 6.32
C HIS A 122 -5.17 -6.31 6.44
N SER A 123 -5.42 -5.14 7.05
CA SER A 123 -4.44 -4.04 7.14
C SER A 123 -3.17 -4.39 7.93
N GLY A 124 -3.19 -5.48 8.67
CA GLY A 124 -2.07 -5.94 9.51
C GLY A 124 -1.42 -7.24 9.04
N ASP A 125 -1.78 -7.72 7.85
CA ASP A 125 -1.31 -9.01 7.31
C ASP A 125 0.13 -8.88 6.80
N THR A 126 1.09 -9.25 7.66
CA THR A 126 2.52 -9.16 7.39
C THR A 126 3.14 -10.49 7.01
N GLU A 127 2.41 -11.60 7.19
CA GLU A 127 2.85 -12.96 6.87
C GLU A 127 2.96 -13.15 5.36
N ASP A 128 1.92 -12.78 4.61
CA ASP A 128 1.92 -12.87 3.15
C ASP A 128 3.00 -11.97 2.52
N ILE A 129 3.26 -10.79 3.11
CA ILE A 129 4.33 -9.88 2.67
C ILE A 129 5.70 -10.55 2.85
N ARG A 130 5.95 -11.12 4.03
CA ARG A 130 7.20 -11.85 4.32
C ARG A 130 7.41 -13.01 3.36
N PHE A 131 6.39 -13.84 3.18
CA PHE A 131 6.44 -15.01 2.30
C PHE A 131 6.81 -14.61 0.87
N VAL A 132 6.19 -13.56 0.33
CA VAL A 132 6.47 -13.07 -1.02
C VAL A 132 7.86 -12.44 -1.12
N LEU A 133 8.30 -11.69 -0.10
CA LEU A 133 9.66 -11.14 -0.08
C LEU A 133 10.72 -12.25 -0.08
N ASP A 134 10.49 -13.33 0.66
CA ASP A 134 11.39 -14.48 0.73
C ASP A 134 11.46 -15.19 -0.63
N PHE A 135 10.31 -15.45 -1.25
CA PHE A 135 10.25 -15.96 -2.62
C PHE A 135 11.01 -15.07 -3.62
N LEU A 136 10.81 -13.75 -3.58
CA LEU A 136 11.49 -12.83 -4.49
C LEU A 136 13.00 -12.77 -4.24
N ARG A 137 13.43 -12.95 -2.99
CA ARG A 137 14.85 -13.00 -2.63
C ARG A 137 15.52 -14.28 -3.11
N ASP A 138 14.84 -15.40 -3.02
CA ASP A 138 15.34 -16.67 -3.55
C ASP A 138 15.42 -16.64 -5.08
N ARG A 139 14.44 -16.00 -5.74
CA ARG A 139 14.40 -15.89 -7.20
C ARG A 139 15.40 -14.87 -7.77
N PHE A 140 15.58 -13.75 -7.09
CA PHE A 140 16.47 -12.66 -7.52
C PHE A 140 17.52 -12.36 -6.44
N PRO A 141 18.44 -13.32 -6.16
CA PRO A 141 19.33 -13.23 -5.00
C PRO A 141 20.34 -12.08 -5.08
N ARG A 142 20.62 -11.57 -6.28
CA ARG A 142 21.55 -10.45 -6.52
C ARG A 142 20.87 -9.10 -6.69
N ALA A 143 19.56 -9.05 -6.84
CA ALA A 143 18.85 -7.80 -7.11
C ALA A 143 18.60 -7.02 -5.81
N PRO A 144 18.96 -5.74 -5.71
CA PRO A 144 18.45 -4.88 -4.63
C PRO A 144 16.91 -4.83 -4.70
N LEU A 145 16.23 -5.12 -3.58
CA LEU A 145 14.77 -5.15 -3.52
C LEU A 145 14.24 -3.95 -2.76
N GLY A 146 13.43 -3.14 -3.43
CA GLY A 146 12.61 -2.09 -2.84
C GLY A 146 11.15 -2.52 -2.67
N THR A 147 10.40 -1.78 -1.87
CA THR A 147 8.95 -2.01 -1.71
C THR A 147 8.18 -0.71 -1.84
N ILE A 148 6.95 -0.81 -2.33
CA ILE A 148 6.01 0.31 -2.35
C ILE A 148 4.61 -0.14 -1.96
N GLY A 149 4.00 0.52 -0.98
CA GLY A 149 2.65 0.21 -0.51
C GLY A 149 1.72 1.43 -0.59
N PHE A 150 0.50 1.21 -1.05
CA PHE A 150 -0.54 2.24 -1.13
C PHE A 150 -1.65 1.99 -0.12
N SER A 151 -2.05 3.03 0.61
CA SER A 151 -3.18 2.96 1.54
C SER A 151 -3.03 1.78 2.50
N LEU A 152 -4.00 0.86 2.55
CA LEU A 152 -3.95 -0.38 3.33
C LEU A 152 -2.64 -1.18 3.13
N GLY A 153 -2.19 -1.35 1.90
CA GLY A 153 -0.94 -2.09 1.61
C GLY A 153 0.29 -1.36 2.14
N GLY A 154 0.26 -0.03 2.21
CA GLY A 154 1.28 0.76 2.88
C GLY A 154 1.24 0.61 4.41
N ASN A 155 0.06 0.46 5.02
CA ASN A 155 -0.04 0.18 6.45
C ASN A 155 0.56 -1.19 6.79
N ALA A 156 0.19 -2.24 6.04
CA ALA A 156 0.73 -3.58 6.22
C ALA A 156 2.26 -3.60 6.00
N LEU A 157 2.76 -2.87 4.99
CA LEU A 157 4.20 -2.72 4.75
C LEU A 157 4.93 -2.09 5.95
N LEU A 158 4.44 -0.96 6.45
CA LEU A 158 5.09 -0.27 7.57
C LEU A 158 5.02 -1.09 8.86
N LYS A 159 3.93 -1.81 9.09
CA LYS A 159 3.84 -2.78 10.18
C LYS A 159 4.90 -3.87 10.03
N PHE A 160 5.00 -4.51 8.86
CA PHE A 160 6.00 -5.54 8.58
C PHE A 160 7.42 -5.03 8.86
N LEU A 161 7.78 -3.85 8.32
CA LEU A 161 9.11 -3.27 8.51
C LEU A 161 9.43 -2.96 9.98
N GLY A 162 8.42 -2.57 10.76
CA GLY A 162 8.61 -2.29 12.18
C GLY A 162 8.61 -3.55 13.07
N GLU A 163 7.86 -4.59 12.70
CA GLU A 163 7.93 -5.91 13.35
C GLU A 163 9.31 -6.54 13.16
N GLU A 164 9.87 -6.41 11.95
CA GLU A 164 11.19 -6.94 11.62
C GLU A 164 12.36 -6.11 12.16
N GLY A 165 12.19 -4.79 12.23
CA GLY A 165 13.27 -3.87 12.59
C GLY A 165 14.52 -4.07 11.72
N GLU A 166 15.64 -4.47 12.34
CA GLU A 166 16.90 -4.72 11.64
C GLU A 166 16.85 -5.96 10.73
N ALA A 167 16.03 -6.96 11.07
CA ALA A 167 15.90 -8.19 10.28
C ALA A 167 15.29 -7.96 8.88
N ALA A 168 14.67 -6.79 8.65
CA ALA A 168 14.17 -6.41 7.33
C ALA A 168 15.28 -5.98 6.36
N GLN A 169 16.43 -5.50 6.84
CA GLN A 169 17.47 -4.91 5.98
C GLN A 169 18.02 -5.88 4.91
N PRO A 170 18.28 -7.17 5.20
CA PRO A 170 18.69 -8.13 4.17
C PRO A 170 17.59 -8.39 3.12
N LYS A 171 16.32 -8.18 3.47
CA LYS A 171 15.17 -8.46 2.59
C LYS A 171 14.77 -7.23 1.77
N VAL A 172 14.85 -6.03 2.34
CA VAL A 172 14.36 -4.79 1.75
C VAL A 172 15.38 -3.66 1.93
N ALA A 173 15.90 -3.16 0.81
CA ALA A 173 16.87 -2.06 0.79
C ALA A 173 16.21 -0.71 1.08
N CYS A 174 14.99 -0.49 0.58
CA CYS A 174 14.22 0.73 0.80
C CYS A 174 12.71 0.53 0.60
N ALA A 175 11.90 1.42 1.17
CA ALA A 175 10.45 1.35 1.08
C ALA A 175 9.79 2.71 0.80
N VAL A 176 8.65 2.70 0.12
CA VAL A 176 7.77 3.87 -0.01
C VAL A 176 6.36 3.51 0.45
N ALA A 177 5.75 4.39 1.24
CA ALA A 177 4.38 4.22 1.71
C ALA A 177 3.55 5.47 1.35
N VAL A 178 2.47 5.27 0.59
CA VAL A 178 1.67 6.36 -0.01
C VAL A 178 0.25 6.39 0.54
N SER A 179 -0.18 7.54 1.08
CA SER A 179 -1.54 7.76 1.62
C SER A 179 -1.95 6.72 2.68
N VAL A 180 -1.06 6.41 3.62
CA VAL A 180 -1.27 5.32 4.57
C VAL A 180 -2.24 5.71 5.69
N PRO A 181 -3.21 4.85 6.04
CA PRO A 181 -4.01 5.00 7.25
C PRO A 181 -3.21 4.55 8.49
N TYR A 182 -2.21 5.34 8.91
CA TYR A 182 -1.28 4.98 10.00
C TYR A 182 -1.98 4.57 11.30
N ASP A 183 -3.13 5.20 11.57
CA ASP A 183 -4.05 4.89 12.67
C ASP A 183 -5.38 4.45 12.04
N LEU A 184 -5.66 3.14 12.11
CA LEU A 184 -6.82 2.54 11.47
C LEU A 184 -8.12 2.97 12.15
N ARG A 185 -8.10 3.15 13.47
CA ARG A 185 -9.27 3.61 14.25
C ARG A 185 -9.64 5.03 13.85
N ALA A 186 -8.65 5.93 13.83
CA ALA A 186 -8.87 7.31 13.40
C ALA A 186 -9.34 7.41 11.94
N GLY A 187 -8.83 6.54 11.07
CA GLY A 187 -9.28 6.44 9.68
C GLY A 187 -10.75 5.99 9.56
N ALA A 188 -11.13 4.95 10.30
CA ALA A 188 -12.51 4.47 10.36
C ALA A 188 -13.45 5.56 10.89
N ASP A 189 -13.11 6.19 12.01
CA ASP A 189 -13.89 7.26 12.63
C ASP A 189 -14.07 8.47 11.69
N GLN A 190 -13.01 8.85 10.95
CA GLN A 190 -13.07 9.93 9.97
C GLN A 190 -14.04 9.61 8.82
N LEU A 191 -14.02 8.37 8.32
CA LEU A 191 -14.91 7.95 7.24
C LEU A 191 -16.36 7.90 7.72
N ASP A 192 -16.61 7.40 8.92
CA ASP A 192 -17.94 7.31 9.50
C ASP A 192 -18.51 8.68 9.85
N ALA A 193 -17.67 9.65 10.24
CA ALA A 193 -18.09 11.00 10.60
C ALA A 193 -18.62 11.83 9.41
N THR A 194 -18.18 11.55 8.18
CA THR A 194 -18.47 12.41 7.02
C THR A 194 -19.38 11.75 5.98
N ARG A 195 -20.21 12.54 5.30
CA ARG A 195 -21.09 12.02 4.22
C ARG A 195 -20.28 11.40 3.08
N MET A 196 -19.21 12.07 2.67
CA MET A 196 -18.31 11.55 1.63
C MET A 196 -17.50 10.34 2.11
N GLY A 197 -17.10 10.30 3.38
CA GLY A 197 -16.47 9.13 3.99
C GLY A 197 -17.37 7.90 3.92
N ARG A 198 -18.62 8.02 4.37
CA ARG A 198 -19.61 6.93 4.26
C ARG A 198 -19.89 6.50 2.82
N PHE A 199 -19.84 7.44 1.86
CA PHE A 199 -19.90 7.08 0.44
C PHE A 199 -18.71 6.22 0.01
N TYR A 200 -17.48 6.57 0.40
CA TYR A 200 -16.30 5.73 0.13
C TYR A 200 -16.41 4.36 0.81
N THR A 201 -16.82 4.32 2.09
CA THR A 201 -17.05 3.09 2.84
C THR A 201 -18.02 2.18 2.10
N GLY A 202 -19.17 2.70 1.65
CA GLY A 202 -20.16 1.92 0.90
C GLY A 202 -19.62 1.31 -0.40
N VAL A 203 -18.74 2.02 -1.11
CA VAL A 203 -18.10 1.51 -2.34
C VAL A 203 -17.20 0.31 -2.05
N PHE A 204 -16.37 0.38 -1.01
CA PHE A 204 -15.47 -0.72 -0.64
C PHE A 204 -16.21 -1.87 0.02
N LEU A 205 -17.14 -1.56 0.94
CA LEU A 205 -17.93 -2.54 1.66
C LEU A 205 -18.75 -3.40 0.71
N LYS A 206 -19.28 -2.84 -0.38
CA LYS A 206 -19.96 -3.63 -1.42
C LYS A 206 -19.07 -4.76 -1.97
N SER A 207 -17.81 -4.45 -2.28
CA SER A 207 -16.85 -5.44 -2.82
C SER A 207 -16.44 -6.47 -1.76
N LEU A 208 -16.22 -6.03 -0.52
CA LEU A 208 -15.92 -6.91 0.61
C LEU A 208 -17.07 -7.89 0.89
N LEU A 209 -18.31 -7.41 0.91
CA LEU A 209 -19.50 -8.24 1.08
C LEU A 209 -19.64 -9.26 -0.06
N GLN A 210 -19.40 -8.85 -1.31
CA GLN A 210 -19.40 -9.77 -2.45
C GLN A 210 -18.35 -10.90 -2.31
N LYS A 211 -17.16 -10.59 -1.80
CA LYS A 211 -16.12 -11.59 -1.54
C LYS A 211 -16.48 -12.52 -0.38
N ALA A 212 -17.10 -11.97 0.67
CA ALA A 212 -17.57 -12.76 1.79
C ALA A 212 -18.71 -13.71 1.35
N ASP A 213 -19.65 -13.23 0.52
CA ASP A 213 -20.69 -14.06 -0.08
C ASP A 213 -20.11 -15.16 -0.97
N ALA A 214 -19.09 -14.85 -1.80
CA ALA A 214 -18.40 -15.84 -2.63
C ALA A 214 -17.70 -16.94 -1.81
N LYS A 215 -17.42 -16.69 -0.52
CA LYS A 215 -16.82 -17.64 0.42
C LYS A 215 -17.79 -18.05 1.52
N ALA A 216 -19.11 -17.80 1.38
CA ALA A 216 -20.07 -17.99 2.45
C ALA A 216 -20.05 -19.41 3.06
N ALA A 217 -19.90 -20.45 2.22
CA ALA A 217 -19.79 -21.84 2.69
C ALA A 217 -18.56 -22.08 3.58
N LEU A 218 -17.47 -21.33 3.39
CA LEU A 218 -16.26 -21.40 4.22
C LEU A 218 -16.37 -20.57 5.51
N LEU A 219 -17.32 -19.63 5.55
CA LEU A 219 -17.49 -18.66 6.65
C LEU A 219 -18.61 -19.03 7.62
N VAL A 220 -19.55 -19.90 7.23
CA VAL A 220 -20.79 -20.17 7.98
C VAL A 220 -20.58 -20.55 9.45
N ASP A 221 -19.52 -21.32 9.76
CA ASP A 221 -19.20 -21.75 11.12
C ASP A 221 -18.12 -20.89 11.81
N ARG A 222 -17.70 -19.79 11.16
CA ARG A 222 -16.56 -18.97 11.60
C ARG A 222 -16.91 -17.51 11.85
N CYS A 223 -17.95 -17.01 11.19
CA CYS A 223 -18.38 -15.63 11.26
C CYS A 223 -19.90 -15.56 11.42
N ASP A 224 -20.36 -14.50 12.08
CA ASP A 224 -21.78 -14.18 12.11
C ASP A 224 -22.21 -13.58 10.75
N VAL A 225 -22.77 -14.45 9.89
CA VAL A 225 -23.19 -14.10 8.53
C VAL A 225 -24.33 -13.07 8.53
N GLU A 226 -25.19 -13.06 9.55
CA GLU A 226 -26.27 -12.07 9.65
C GLU A 226 -25.70 -10.69 9.95
N ARG A 227 -24.78 -10.62 10.93
CA ARG A 227 -24.09 -9.39 11.29
C ARG A 227 -23.22 -8.85 10.16
N LEU A 228 -22.58 -9.75 9.40
CA LEU A 228 -21.87 -9.41 8.17
C LEU A 228 -22.79 -8.75 7.13
N ARG A 229 -23.94 -9.35 6.80
CA ARG A 229 -24.90 -8.78 5.83
C ARG A 229 -25.50 -7.45 6.29
N ALA A 230 -25.59 -7.26 7.61
CA ALA A 230 -26.05 -6.03 8.22
C ALA A 230 -24.98 -4.91 8.28
N ALA A 231 -23.71 -5.20 7.99
CA ALA A 231 -22.62 -4.24 8.10
C ALA A 231 -22.88 -2.96 7.27
N ARG A 232 -22.60 -1.79 7.86
CA ARG A 232 -22.73 -0.48 7.21
C ARG A 232 -21.48 0.38 7.31
N SER A 233 -20.55 0.03 8.20
CA SER A 233 -19.24 0.65 8.37
C SER A 233 -18.11 -0.37 8.17
N PHE A 234 -16.87 0.12 8.06
CA PHE A 234 -15.70 -0.77 8.13
C PHE A 234 -15.61 -1.45 9.50
N ARG A 235 -15.95 -0.73 10.57
CA ARG A 235 -16.00 -1.26 11.93
C ARG A 235 -16.94 -2.44 12.06
N ASP A 236 -18.14 -2.37 11.48
CA ASP A 236 -19.09 -3.49 11.50
C ASP A 236 -18.55 -4.71 10.75
N PHE A 237 -17.96 -4.49 9.58
CA PHE A 237 -17.38 -5.56 8.76
C PHE A 237 -16.18 -6.20 9.48
N ASP A 238 -15.33 -5.36 10.06
CA ASP A 238 -14.14 -5.81 10.77
C ASP A 238 -14.52 -6.58 12.03
N ASP A 239 -15.54 -6.15 12.79
CA ASP A 239 -16.09 -6.91 13.93
C ASP A 239 -16.67 -8.26 13.50
N ALA A 240 -17.42 -8.29 12.39
CA ALA A 240 -18.17 -9.48 11.98
C ALA A 240 -17.31 -10.53 11.26
N VAL A 241 -16.23 -10.10 10.57
CA VAL A 241 -15.43 -10.97 9.69
C VAL A 241 -13.94 -10.85 9.96
N THR A 242 -13.36 -9.65 9.87
CA THR A 242 -11.90 -9.50 9.97
C THR A 242 -11.39 -9.97 11.33
N ALA A 243 -12.02 -9.56 12.42
CA ALA A 243 -11.63 -9.90 13.77
C ALA A 243 -11.72 -11.40 14.07
N PRO A 244 -12.88 -12.07 13.91
CA PRO A 244 -13.00 -13.49 14.22
C PRO A 244 -12.13 -14.39 13.33
N LEU A 245 -11.94 -14.06 12.04
CA LEU A 245 -11.12 -14.87 11.14
C LEU A 245 -9.62 -14.84 11.46
N HIS A 246 -9.15 -13.77 12.11
CA HIS A 246 -7.72 -13.54 12.34
C HIS A 246 -7.36 -13.47 13.83
N GLY A 247 -8.27 -13.89 14.71
CA GLY A 247 -8.00 -13.99 16.15
C GLY A 247 -7.83 -12.63 16.85
N PHE A 248 -8.59 -11.62 16.42
CA PHE A 248 -8.71 -10.35 17.13
C PHE A 248 -9.96 -10.34 18.02
N ASP A 249 -9.86 -9.69 19.18
CA ASP A 249 -11.00 -9.44 20.07
C ASP A 249 -11.80 -8.21 19.60
N GLY A 250 -12.45 -8.37 18.45
CA GLY A 250 -13.20 -7.31 17.77
C GLY A 250 -12.33 -6.31 16.98
N ALA A 251 -13.01 -5.34 16.35
CA ALA A 251 -12.45 -4.33 15.48
C ALA A 251 -11.50 -3.39 16.21
N GLU A 252 -11.77 -3.06 17.48
CA GLU A 252 -10.88 -2.22 18.28
C GLU A 252 -9.55 -2.91 18.61
N ASP A 253 -9.56 -4.21 18.93
CA ASP A 253 -8.32 -4.98 19.07
C ASP A 253 -7.58 -5.08 17.73
N TYR A 254 -8.30 -5.33 16.64
CA TYR A 254 -7.74 -5.35 15.29
C TYR A 254 -7.07 -4.01 14.94
N TYR A 255 -7.74 -2.87 15.15
CA TYR A 255 -7.19 -1.54 14.86
C TYR A 255 -5.98 -1.24 15.72
N ARG A 256 -6.04 -1.58 17.02
CA ARG A 256 -4.91 -1.41 17.93
C ARG A 256 -3.71 -2.24 17.47
N ARG A 257 -3.87 -3.52 17.14
CA ARG A 257 -2.76 -4.41 16.78
C ARG A 257 -2.24 -4.21 15.34
N SER A 258 -3.08 -3.67 14.45
CA SER A 258 -2.76 -3.56 13.03
C SER A 258 -2.36 -2.15 12.58
N SER A 259 -2.58 -1.11 13.38
CA SER A 259 -2.16 0.25 13.04
C SER A 259 -0.64 0.36 12.95
N SER A 260 -0.12 0.81 11.80
CA SER A 260 1.33 0.94 11.60
C SER A 260 1.97 2.02 12.47
N HIS A 261 1.20 2.98 12.99
CA HIS A 261 1.68 4.10 13.80
C HIS A 261 2.68 3.69 14.91
N GLN A 262 2.37 2.62 15.65
CA GLN A 262 3.18 2.16 16.78
C GLN A 262 4.45 1.38 16.37
N PHE A 263 4.53 0.94 15.12
CA PHE A 263 5.65 0.18 14.57
C PHE A 263 6.71 1.09 13.93
N LEU A 264 6.35 2.33 13.61
CA LEU A 264 7.26 3.31 12.98
C LEU A 264 8.58 3.55 13.73
N PRO A 265 8.63 3.60 15.08
CA PRO A 265 9.89 3.75 15.80
C PRO A 265 10.90 2.61 15.60
N ALA A 266 10.40 1.41 15.28
CA ALA A 266 11.22 0.20 15.12
C ALA A 266 11.77 0.02 13.70
N ILE A 267 11.24 0.74 12.70
CA ILE A 267 11.71 0.64 11.31
C ILE A 267 13.20 0.98 11.20
N ARG A 268 13.97 0.11 10.52
CA ARG A 268 15.41 0.27 10.23
C ARG A 268 15.75 0.21 8.74
N VAL A 269 14.74 0.28 7.88
CA VAL A 269 14.89 0.37 6.42
C VAL A 269 14.60 1.80 5.99
N PRO A 270 15.45 2.45 5.14
CA PRO A 270 15.14 3.75 4.56
C PRO A 270 13.74 3.76 3.96
N THR A 271 12.86 4.61 4.48
CA THR A 271 11.44 4.60 4.14
C THR A 271 10.90 6.01 3.88
N LEU A 272 10.29 6.21 2.71
CA LEU A 272 9.59 7.45 2.38
C LEU A 272 8.10 7.35 2.72
N LEU A 273 7.60 8.27 3.54
CA LEU A 273 6.19 8.44 3.86
C LEU A 273 5.61 9.59 3.03
N LEU A 274 4.85 9.27 1.98
CA LEU A 274 4.23 10.25 1.07
C LEU A 274 2.75 10.42 1.42
N HIS A 275 2.38 11.61 1.92
CA HIS A 275 1.03 11.89 2.43
C HIS A 275 0.49 13.24 1.98
N ALA A 276 -0.84 13.35 1.83
CA ALA A 276 -1.51 14.62 1.61
C ALA A 276 -2.18 15.09 2.91
N ALA A 277 -1.96 16.34 3.30
CA ALA A 277 -2.56 16.89 4.51
C ALA A 277 -4.10 16.94 4.44
N ASP A 278 -4.66 17.05 3.23
CA ASP A 278 -6.10 17.04 2.96
C ASP A 278 -6.68 15.64 2.66
N ASP A 279 -5.93 14.55 2.88
CA ASP A 279 -6.41 13.20 2.65
C ASP A 279 -7.76 12.94 3.38
N PRO A 280 -8.85 12.61 2.65
CA PRO A 280 -10.18 12.44 3.23
C PRO A 280 -10.35 11.15 4.06
N PHE A 281 -9.43 10.19 3.95
CA PHE A 281 -9.42 8.94 4.72
C PHE A 281 -8.65 9.12 6.01
N LEU A 282 -7.47 9.74 5.96
CA LEU A 282 -6.67 10.04 7.14
C LEU A 282 -6.08 11.47 7.07
N PRO A 283 -6.78 12.48 7.61
CA PRO A 283 -6.35 13.86 7.56
C PRO A 283 -4.99 14.08 8.20
N GLY A 284 -4.24 15.07 7.72
CA GLY A 284 -2.84 15.32 8.10
C GLY A 284 -2.58 15.61 9.59
N ARG A 285 -3.63 15.82 10.41
CA ARG A 285 -3.51 15.88 11.87
C ARG A 285 -3.13 14.52 12.50
N HIS A 286 -3.46 13.42 11.85
CA HIS A 286 -3.09 12.06 12.25
C HIS A 286 -1.77 11.58 11.64
N PHE A 287 -1.09 12.42 10.85
CA PHE A 287 0.22 12.08 10.30
C PHE A 287 1.28 11.97 11.42
N PRO A 288 2.11 10.91 11.47
CA PRO A 288 2.99 10.58 12.58
C PRO A 288 4.28 11.44 12.63
N ARG A 289 4.13 12.77 12.75
CA ARG A 289 5.27 13.72 12.73
C ARG A 289 6.35 13.40 13.76
N GLN A 290 5.96 12.99 14.96
CA GLN A 290 6.90 12.68 16.05
C GLN A 290 7.82 11.50 15.70
N HIS A 291 7.29 10.47 15.04
CA HIS A 291 8.06 9.28 14.66
C HIS A 291 9.00 9.60 13.52
N VAL A 292 8.57 10.41 12.55
CA VAL A 292 9.45 10.91 11.48
C VAL A 292 10.59 11.76 12.04
N ALA A 293 10.31 12.63 13.01
CA ALA A 293 11.33 13.49 13.60
C ALA A 293 12.38 12.72 14.42
N SER A 294 12.00 11.58 14.99
CA SER A 294 12.86 10.79 15.90
C SER A 294 13.55 9.59 15.23
N ASN A 295 13.00 9.05 14.13
CA ASN A 295 13.57 7.91 13.43
C ASN A 295 14.33 8.34 12.16
N PRO A 296 15.67 8.21 12.11
CA PRO A 296 16.49 8.66 10.96
C PRO A 296 16.28 7.82 9.69
N TYR A 297 15.59 6.68 9.77
CA TYR A 297 15.21 5.88 8.61
C TYR A 297 13.94 6.37 7.93
N LEU A 298 13.18 7.28 8.56
CA LEU A 298 11.93 7.79 8.01
C LEU A 298 12.13 9.17 7.38
N THR A 299 11.75 9.29 6.11
CA THR A 299 11.65 10.57 5.41
C THR A 299 10.18 10.87 5.18
N ALA A 300 9.71 12.05 5.56
CA ALA A 300 8.36 12.49 5.22
C ALA A 300 8.35 13.40 4.00
N LEU A 301 7.41 13.14 3.10
CA LEU A 301 6.98 14.06 2.07
C LEU A 301 5.49 14.29 2.29
N VAL A 302 5.15 15.50 2.78
CA VAL A 302 3.76 15.86 3.07
C VAL A 302 3.37 17.05 2.19
N THR A 303 2.38 16.85 1.32
CA THR A 303 1.82 17.92 0.49
C THR A 303 0.63 18.56 1.18
N ALA A 304 0.36 19.85 0.91
CA ALA A 304 -0.83 20.51 1.43
C ALA A 304 -2.13 19.94 0.85
N ARG A 305 -2.07 19.50 -0.41
CA ARG A 305 -3.20 18.92 -1.16
C ARG A 305 -2.76 17.67 -1.89
N GLY A 306 -3.70 16.79 -2.19
CA GLY A 306 -3.46 15.59 -2.96
C GLY A 306 -4.60 14.57 -2.87
N GLY A 307 -5.50 14.70 -1.88
CA GLY A 307 -6.51 13.70 -1.61
C GLY A 307 -5.91 12.33 -1.26
N HIS A 308 -6.73 11.30 -1.24
CA HIS A 308 -6.29 9.93 -0.96
C HIS A 308 -5.84 9.25 -2.26
N VAL A 309 -4.54 8.97 -2.39
CA VAL A 309 -3.94 8.38 -3.60
C VAL A 309 -4.30 9.19 -4.87
N GLY A 310 -4.52 10.51 -4.73
CA GLY A 310 -4.88 11.39 -5.84
C GLY A 310 -3.62 11.92 -6.52
N PHE A 311 -2.99 12.93 -5.90
CA PHE A 311 -1.75 13.59 -6.34
C PHE A 311 -1.70 13.90 -7.83
N ILE A 312 -2.83 14.32 -8.41
CA ILE A 312 -2.93 14.67 -9.82
C ILE A 312 -2.53 16.13 -10.00
N GLY A 313 -1.51 16.34 -10.83
CA GLY A 313 -1.10 17.64 -11.36
C GLY A 313 -1.37 17.75 -12.87
N GLY A 314 -0.83 18.79 -13.50
CA GLY A 314 -0.92 18.99 -14.94
C GLY A 314 -2.30 19.48 -15.42
N THR A 315 -2.52 19.39 -16.73
CA THR A 315 -3.75 19.86 -17.40
C THR A 315 -4.75 18.71 -17.58
N PRO A 316 -6.04 18.98 -17.87
CA PRO A 316 -7.04 17.94 -18.09
C PRO A 316 -6.69 16.92 -19.19
N TRP A 317 -5.99 17.38 -20.24
CA TRP A 317 -5.57 16.55 -21.39
C TRP A 317 -4.21 15.88 -21.21
N ARG A 318 -3.41 16.33 -20.22
CA ARG A 318 -2.12 15.74 -19.86
C ARG A 318 -2.01 15.71 -18.33
N PRO A 319 -2.83 14.87 -17.66
CA PRO A 319 -2.74 14.72 -16.21
C PRO A 319 -1.38 14.10 -15.85
N ARG A 320 -0.76 14.62 -14.79
CA ARG A 320 0.49 14.10 -14.23
C ARG A 320 0.18 13.38 -12.93
N PHE A 321 0.66 12.15 -12.77
CA PHE A 321 0.42 11.33 -11.58
C PHE A 321 1.65 11.40 -10.67
N TRP A 322 1.72 12.48 -9.90
CA TRP A 322 2.96 12.96 -9.31
C TRP A 322 3.52 12.03 -8.23
N ALA A 323 2.65 11.42 -7.40
CA ALA A 323 3.10 10.53 -6.33
C ALA A 323 3.80 9.28 -6.87
N GLU A 324 3.29 8.71 -7.97
CA GLU A 324 3.88 7.52 -8.61
C GLU A 324 5.26 7.81 -9.21
N GLU A 325 5.39 8.93 -9.92
CA GLU A 325 6.68 9.37 -10.47
C GLU A 325 7.69 9.68 -9.36
N THR A 326 7.24 10.37 -8.31
CA THR A 326 8.08 10.74 -7.15
C THR A 326 8.55 9.51 -6.39
N ALA A 327 7.65 8.56 -6.13
CA ALA A 327 7.98 7.32 -5.44
C ALA A 327 8.98 6.48 -6.26
N ALA A 328 8.78 6.35 -7.57
CA ALA A 328 9.69 5.61 -8.44
C ALA A 328 11.08 6.27 -8.51
N ALA A 329 11.15 7.60 -8.65
CA ALA A 329 12.42 8.31 -8.65
C ALA A 329 13.18 8.17 -7.33
N TRP A 330 12.48 8.24 -6.19
CA TRP A 330 13.09 8.05 -4.88
C TRP A 330 13.60 6.61 -4.68
N LEU A 331 12.81 5.61 -5.09
CA LEU A 331 13.23 4.20 -5.07
C LEU A 331 14.46 3.98 -5.94
N ALA A 332 14.47 4.54 -7.15
CA ALA A 332 15.61 4.44 -8.07
C ALA A 332 16.90 4.97 -7.45
N GLU A 333 16.83 6.13 -6.80
CA GLU A 333 17.97 6.72 -6.12
C GLU A 333 18.45 5.89 -4.91
N GLN A 334 17.54 5.31 -4.12
CA GLN A 334 17.95 4.47 -2.99
C GLN A 334 18.57 3.15 -3.47
N LEU A 335 17.98 2.52 -4.48
CA LEU A 335 18.43 1.22 -4.98
C LEU A 335 19.75 1.32 -5.75
N SER A 336 20.06 2.45 -6.39
CA SER A 336 21.37 2.65 -7.02
C SER A 336 22.51 2.83 -6.01
N ARG A 337 22.23 3.43 -4.84
CA ARG A 337 23.23 3.65 -3.78
C ARG A 337 23.61 2.38 -3.04
N ASP A 338 22.74 1.37 -3.05
CA ASP A 338 22.99 0.08 -2.42
C ASP A 338 23.89 -0.81 -3.30
N SER A 339 23.81 -0.65 -4.63
CA SER A 339 24.72 -1.32 -5.58
C SER A 339 26.19 -0.88 -5.47
N ASP A 340 26.45 0.28 -4.88
CA ASP A 340 27.80 0.85 -4.70
C ASP A 340 28.46 0.46 -3.36
N ARG A 341 27.82 -0.38 -2.53
CA ARG A 341 28.31 -0.80 -1.20
C ARG A 341 28.75 -2.25 -1.15
#